data_AF-A0A4V1V1B8-F1
#
_entry.id   AF-A0A4V1V1B8-F1
#
_cell.length_a   1.000
_cell.length_b   1.000
_cell.length_c   1.000
_cell.angle_alpha   90.00
_cell.angle_beta   90.00
_cell.angle_gamma   90.00
#
_symmetry.space_group_name_H-M   'P 1'
#
loop_
_entity.id
_entity.type
_entity.pdbx_description
1 polymer ?
#
loop_
_entity_poly.entity_id
_entity_poly.type
_entity_poly.pdbx_seq_one_letter_code
_entity_poly.pdbx_strand_id
1 'polypeptide(L)'
;MDMSRGINDPLGSGGDDGPDEAVSDRPLAIGTDERRMHVRAYNHWVSLLHGRPYPSIEDLDPGNIADFGANSVLLDFSKGIDDPTIRFLGKALREETDLDTSITHVAQVPSRSLLSRLTDHYLQIIANRAPIG
;
A
#
# COMPACT_ATOMS: atom_id res chain seq x y z
N MET A 1 -57.36 -5.40 -30.07
CA MET A 1 -57.58 -5.96 -28.73
C MET A 1 -56.57 -5.28 -27.81
N ASP A 2 -57.06 -4.27 -27.09
CA ASP A 2 -56.35 -3.57 -26.03
C ASP A 2 -56.66 -4.28 -24.71
N MET A 3 -55.62 -4.72 -24.00
CA MET A 3 -55.68 -5.05 -22.57
C MET A 3 -54.26 -4.90 -22.00
N SER A 4 -54.02 -3.88 -21.15
CA SER A 4 -53.69 -4.08 -19.73
C SER A 4 -52.76 -3.00 -19.13
N ARG A 5 -53.32 -2.33 -18.12
CA ARG A 5 -52.73 -1.88 -16.84
C ARG A 5 -51.85 -0.61 -16.80
N GLY A 6 -52.46 0.44 -16.24
CA GLY A 6 -51.76 1.44 -15.43
C GLY A 6 -51.70 1.07 -13.94
N ILE A 7 -51.26 2.06 -13.14
CA ILE A 7 -51.00 2.13 -11.67
C ILE A 7 -49.60 1.61 -11.28
N ASN A 8 -48.69 2.32 -10.58
CA ASN A 8 -48.63 3.68 -10.00
C ASN A 8 -47.17 3.89 -9.46
N ASP A 9 -46.54 5.03 -9.72
CA ASP A 9 -45.30 5.54 -9.05
C ASP A 9 -45.61 6.00 -7.61
N PRO A 10 -44.66 6.47 -6.76
CA PRO A 10 -43.21 6.20 -6.56
C PRO A 10 -42.94 5.82 -5.07
N LEU A 11 -41.72 5.45 -4.66
CA LEU A 11 -41.17 5.66 -3.29
C LEU A 11 -39.72 5.15 -3.21
N GLY A 12 -38.80 6.06 -2.88
CA GLY A 12 -37.37 5.79 -2.78
C GLY A 12 -36.95 5.08 -1.48
N SER A 13 -35.72 4.59 -1.49
CA SER A 13 -34.83 4.66 -0.33
C SER A 13 -33.40 4.45 -0.82
N GLY A 14 -32.50 5.34 -0.39
CA GLY A 14 -31.10 5.31 -0.77
C GLY A 14 -30.42 4.01 -0.36
N GLY A 15 -29.82 3.35 -1.35
CA GLY A 15 -28.66 2.50 -1.12
C GLY A 15 -27.44 3.39 -1.30
N ASP A 16 -26.79 3.67 -0.19
CA ASP A 16 -25.44 4.21 -0.09
C ASP A 16 -24.49 3.35 -0.93
N ASP A 17 -24.30 3.69 -2.21
CA ASP A 17 -23.11 3.32 -2.97
C ASP A 17 -21.96 4.15 -2.39
N GLY A 18 -21.54 3.78 -1.18
CA GLY A 18 -20.23 4.15 -0.67
C GLY A 18 -19.22 3.65 -1.70
N PRO A 19 -18.26 4.48 -2.15
CA PRO A 19 -17.16 3.95 -2.95
C PRO A 19 -16.39 3.01 -2.03
N ASP A 20 -16.71 1.72 -2.12
CA ASP A 20 -15.72 0.68 -1.91
C ASP A 20 -14.62 1.00 -2.92
N GLU A 21 -13.66 1.82 -2.50
CA GLU A 21 -12.36 1.98 -3.14
C GLU A 21 -11.66 0.61 -3.05
N ALA A 22 -12.23 -0.38 -3.74
CA ALA A 22 -11.51 -1.50 -4.29
C ALA A 22 -10.38 -0.85 -5.08
N VAL A 23 -9.20 -0.85 -4.46
CA VAL A 23 -7.93 -0.44 -5.05
C VAL A 23 -7.94 -0.96 -6.47
N SER A 24 -8.11 -0.04 -7.40
CA SER A 24 -8.53 -0.39 -8.74
C SER A 24 -7.46 -1.31 -9.33
N ASP A 25 -7.80 -2.57 -9.58
CA ASP A 25 -7.11 -3.48 -10.50
C ASP A 25 -7.27 -2.97 -11.95
N ARG A 26 -7.09 -1.66 -12.13
CA ARG A 26 -6.75 -1.09 -13.42
C ARG A 26 -5.35 -1.60 -13.68
N PRO A 27 -5.10 -2.22 -14.85
CA PRO A 27 -3.74 -2.38 -15.31
C PRO A 27 -3.16 -0.98 -15.40
N LEU A 28 -2.45 -0.56 -14.34
CA LEU A 28 -1.61 0.62 -14.37
C LEU A 28 -0.74 0.41 -15.60
N ALA A 29 -0.62 1.43 -16.45
CA ALA A 29 0.26 1.40 -17.60
C ALA A 29 1.72 1.45 -17.11
N ILE A 30 2.11 0.41 -16.36
CA ILE A 30 3.38 0.23 -15.70
C ILE A 30 4.39 0.09 -16.84
N GLY A 31 5.30 1.06 -16.92
CA GLY A 31 6.37 1.04 -17.91
C GLY A 31 7.18 -0.26 -17.77
N THR A 32 7.83 -0.70 -18.85
CA THR A 32 8.67 -1.91 -18.79
C THR A 32 9.75 -1.79 -17.70
N ASP A 33 10.25 -0.59 -17.45
CA ASP A 33 11.23 -0.32 -16.39
C ASP A 33 10.64 -0.49 -14.97
N GLU A 34 9.43 0.02 -14.75
CA GLU A 34 8.71 -0.07 -13.49
C GLU A 34 8.34 -1.52 -13.15
N ARG A 35 7.91 -2.30 -14.15
CA ARG A 35 7.70 -3.75 -13.97
C ARG A 35 8.99 -4.46 -13.59
N ARG A 36 10.12 -4.08 -14.19
CA ARG A 36 11.44 -4.63 -13.83
C ARG A 36 11.84 -4.20 -12.43
N MET A 37 11.50 -2.99 -12.00
CA MET A 37 11.75 -2.51 -10.64
C MET A 37 10.95 -3.33 -9.62
N HIS A 38 9.65 -3.55 -9.85
CA HIS A 38 8.81 -4.36 -8.98
C HIS A 38 9.32 -5.80 -8.84
N VAL A 39 9.71 -6.43 -9.96
CA VAL A 39 10.29 -7.79 -9.93
C VAL A 39 11.61 -7.83 -9.14
N ARG A 40 12.48 -6.82 -9.29
CA ARG A 40 13.72 -6.72 -8.52
C ARG A 40 13.44 -6.55 -7.01
N ALA A 41 12.49 -5.71 -6.64
CA ALA A 41 12.08 -5.52 -5.26
C ALA A 41 11.50 -6.81 -4.64
N TYR A 42 10.62 -7.51 -5.38
CA TYR A 42 10.07 -8.79 -4.96
C TYR A 42 11.15 -9.85 -4.74
N ASN A 43 12.05 -10.02 -5.72
CA ASN A 43 13.14 -10.99 -5.62
C ASN A 43 14.08 -10.68 -4.45
N HIS A 44 14.36 -9.40 -4.20
CA HIS A 44 15.12 -8.99 -3.03
C HIS A 44 14.39 -9.36 -1.73
N TRP A 45 13.09 -9.02 -1.61
CA TRP A 45 12.29 -9.39 -0.45
C TRP A 45 12.28 -10.91 -0.18
N VAL A 46 12.06 -11.72 -1.23
CA VAL A 46 12.11 -13.20 -1.12
C VAL A 46 13.49 -13.69 -0.67
N SER A 47 14.57 -13.09 -1.17
CA SER A 47 15.94 -13.47 -0.79
C SER A 47 16.21 -13.26 0.71
N LEU A 48 15.55 -12.29 1.34
CA LEU A 48 15.74 -11.94 2.76
C LEU A 48 14.93 -12.82 3.73
N LEU A 49 13.98 -13.62 3.23
CA LEU A 49 13.13 -14.43 4.11
C LEU A 49 13.94 -15.51 4.84
N HIS A 50 14.92 -16.13 4.19
CA HIS A 50 15.73 -17.22 4.79
C HIS A 50 14.89 -18.27 5.56
N GLY A 51 13.68 -18.59 5.09
CA GLY A 51 12.74 -19.53 5.75
C GLY A 51 11.88 -18.93 6.89
N ARG A 52 11.98 -17.63 7.14
CA ARG A 52 11.17 -16.85 8.08
C ARG A 52 9.90 -16.32 7.39
N PRO A 53 8.84 -15.99 8.15
CA PRO A 53 7.65 -15.35 7.60
C PRO A 53 7.87 -13.88 7.22
N TYR A 54 8.89 -13.22 7.78
CA TYR A 54 9.27 -11.85 7.49
C TYR A 54 10.79 -11.71 7.40
N PRO A 55 11.29 -10.86 6.48
CA PRO A 55 12.70 -10.56 6.41
C PRO A 55 13.15 -9.81 7.66
N SER A 56 14.39 -10.05 8.11
CA SER A 56 14.97 -9.23 9.16
C SER A 56 15.35 -7.88 8.58
N ILE A 57 15.09 -6.81 9.32
CA ILE A 57 15.61 -5.48 8.98
C ILE A 57 17.14 -5.44 8.94
N GLU A 58 17.81 -6.30 9.73
CA GLU A 58 19.26 -6.40 9.78
C GLU A 58 19.86 -7.03 8.52
N ASP A 59 19.08 -7.83 7.80
CA ASP A 59 19.50 -8.48 6.56
C ASP A 59 19.29 -7.56 5.34
N LEU A 60 18.62 -6.42 5.53
CA LEU A 60 18.34 -5.46 4.46
C LEU A 60 19.63 -4.75 4.04
N ASP A 61 20.12 -5.06 2.85
CA ASP A 61 21.29 -4.40 2.26
C ASP A 61 20.90 -3.06 1.58
N PRO A 62 21.34 -1.91 2.13
CA PRO A 62 21.07 -0.59 1.54
C PRO A 62 21.60 -0.44 0.10
N GLY A 63 22.64 -1.19 -0.28
CA GLY A 63 23.21 -1.17 -1.62
C GLY A 63 22.32 -1.85 -2.65
N ASN A 64 21.61 -2.90 -2.25
CA ASN A 64 20.75 -3.68 -3.16
C ASN A 64 19.35 -3.07 -3.29
N ILE A 65 18.92 -2.27 -2.30
CA ILE A 65 17.70 -1.47 -2.41
C ILE A 65 17.90 -0.21 -3.25
N ALA A 66 19.11 0.21 -3.62
CA ALA A 66 19.38 1.52 -4.24
C ALA A 66 18.47 1.87 -5.44
N ASP A 67 18.11 0.88 -6.26
CA ASP A 67 17.23 1.03 -7.43
C ASP A 67 15.79 1.45 -7.09
N PHE A 68 15.25 1.00 -5.95
CA PHE A 68 13.89 1.30 -5.50
C PHE A 68 13.86 2.01 -4.13
N GLY A 69 15.02 2.20 -3.53
CA GLY A 69 15.22 2.68 -2.17
C GLY A 69 14.67 4.09 -2.01
N ALA A 70 14.89 4.95 -3.02
CA ALA A 70 14.34 6.30 -3.05
C ALA A 70 12.80 6.32 -3.03
N ASN A 71 12.15 5.29 -3.55
CA ASN A 71 10.69 5.14 -3.64
C ASN A 71 10.12 4.12 -2.64
N SER A 72 10.89 3.72 -1.63
CA SER A 72 10.51 2.65 -0.69
C SER A 72 10.26 3.15 0.73
N VAL A 73 9.42 2.43 1.46
CA VAL A 73 9.16 2.64 2.89
C VAL A 73 9.39 1.33 3.63
N LEU A 74 9.99 1.40 4.82
CA LEU A 74 10.23 0.26 5.69
C LEU A 74 9.47 0.43 7.00
N LEU A 75 8.57 -0.53 7.24
CA LEU A 75 7.77 -0.60 8.45
C LEU A 75 8.30 -1.69 9.38
N ASP A 76 8.44 -1.36 10.65
CA ASP A 76 8.91 -2.26 11.70
C ASP A 76 7.78 -2.55 12.68
N PHE A 77 7.44 -3.83 12.76
CA PHE A 77 6.36 -4.39 13.55
C PHE A 77 6.84 -5.04 14.86
N SER A 78 8.13 -4.92 15.19
CA SER A 78 8.72 -5.54 16.40
C SER A 78 8.05 -5.09 17.71
N LYS A 79 7.47 -3.88 17.73
CA LYS A 79 6.77 -3.31 18.88
C LYS A 79 5.24 -3.48 18.84
N GLY A 80 4.70 -4.09 17.80
CA GLY A 80 3.26 -4.26 17.61
C GLY A 80 2.82 -3.94 16.18
N ILE A 81 1.60 -4.37 15.86
CA ILE A 81 0.99 -4.18 14.53
C ILE A 81 0.11 -2.93 14.46
N ASP A 82 -0.35 -2.39 15.58
CA ASP A 82 -1.34 -1.30 15.61
C ASP A 82 -0.75 0.05 15.17
N ASP A 83 0.49 0.34 15.54
CA ASP A 83 1.22 1.55 15.15
C ASP A 83 2.69 1.24 14.82
N PRO A 84 2.95 0.67 13.63
CA PRO A 84 4.29 0.27 13.24
C PRO A 84 5.22 1.47 13.09
N THR A 85 6.50 1.24 13.40
CA THR A 85 7.53 2.29 13.31
C THR A 85 8.02 2.39 11.87
N ILE A 86 8.11 3.60 11.34
CA ILE A 86 8.71 3.88 10.03
C ILE A 86 10.23 3.95 10.22
N ARG A 87 10.94 2.86 9.89
CA ARG A 87 12.39 2.75 10.06
C ARG A 87 13.17 3.39 8.92
N PHE A 88 12.59 3.40 7.73
CA PHE A 88 13.19 4.00 6.56
C PHE A 88 12.09 4.57 5.67
N LEU A 89 12.36 5.74 5.11
CA LEU A 89 11.52 6.39 4.11
C LEU A 89 12.44 6.96 3.05
N GLY A 90 12.26 6.50 1.82
CA GLY A 90 13.06 6.87 0.67
C GLY A 90 13.02 8.36 0.37
N LYS A 91 14.11 8.87 -0.19
CA LYS A 91 14.28 10.31 -0.45
C LYS A 91 13.22 10.89 -1.39
N ALA A 92 12.85 10.18 -2.46
CA ALA A 92 11.85 10.65 -3.40
C ALA A 92 10.46 10.70 -2.76
N LEU A 93 10.09 9.68 -1.96
CA LEU A 93 8.84 9.72 -1.18
C LEU A 93 8.81 10.89 -0.20
N ARG A 94 9.92 11.18 0.49
CA ARG A 94 10.01 12.35 1.40
C ARG A 94 9.79 13.66 0.67
N GLU A 95 10.45 13.84 -0.48
CA GLU A 95 10.34 15.05 -1.29
C GLU A 95 8.91 15.23 -1.84
N GLU A 96 8.25 14.14 -2.23
CA GLU A 96 6.88 14.18 -2.77
C GLU A 96 5.81 14.42 -1.71
N THR A 97 6.00 13.88 -0.50
CA THR A 97 5.01 14.00 0.58
C THR A 97 5.18 15.23 1.46
N ASP A 98 6.24 16.03 1.23
CA ASP A 98 6.64 17.18 2.07
C ASP A 98 6.66 16.81 3.57
N LEU A 99 6.98 15.55 3.87
CA LEU A 99 6.96 15.03 5.23
C LEU A 99 8.27 15.38 5.91
N ASP A 100 8.13 16.11 7.01
CA ASP A 100 9.24 16.42 7.89
C ASP A 100 9.85 15.11 8.45
N THR A 101 11.15 15.14 8.70
CA THR A 101 11.93 14.03 9.25
C THR A 101 11.45 13.55 10.63
N SER A 102 10.49 14.24 11.23
CA SER A 102 9.88 13.96 12.52
C SER A 102 8.91 12.77 12.52
N ILE A 103 8.44 12.30 11.36
CA ILE A 103 7.53 11.15 11.30
C ILE A 103 8.31 9.85 11.53
N THR A 104 8.00 9.21 12.64
CA THR A 104 8.62 7.97 13.12
C THR A 104 7.61 6.82 13.24
N HIS A 105 6.31 7.14 13.25
CA HIS A 105 5.21 6.20 13.43
C HIS A 105 4.12 6.40 12.38
N VAL A 106 3.39 5.32 12.03
CA VAL A 106 2.27 5.41 11.08
C VAL A 106 1.16 6.31 11.60
N ALA A 107 0.91 6.33 12.92
CA ALA A 107 -0.07 7.24 13.53
C ALA A 107 0.25 8.73 13.36
N GLN A 108 1.51 9.10 13.06
CA GLN A 108 1.94 10.48 12.80
C GLN A 108 1.77 10.88 11.33
N VAL A 109 1.42 9.93 10.46
CA VAL A 109 1.26 10.18 9.03
C VAL A 109 0.00 11.01 8.78
N PRO A 110 0.08 12.15 8.08
CA PRO A 110 -1.09 12.94 7.74
C PRO A 110 -2.10 12.14 6.93
N SER A 111 -3.37 12.21 7.31
CA SER A 111 -4.46 11.58 6.56
C SER A 111 -4.49 12.13 5.12
N ARG A 112 -4.78 11.26 4.14
CA ARG A 112 -4.82 11.58 2.70
C ARG A 112 -3.46 11.92 2.05
N SER A 113 -2.34 11.68 2.74
CA SER A 113 -1.01 11.71 2.12
C SER A 113 -0.74 10.44 1.29
N LEU A 114 0.23 10.50 0.37
CA LEU A 114 0.72 9.32 -0.35
C LEU A 114 1.20 8.25 0.64
N LEU A 115 1.89 8.66 1.71
CA LEU A 115 2.37 7.74 2.73
C LEU A 115 1.22 7.05 3.45
N SER A 116 0.13 7.76 3.76
CA SER A 116 -1.09 7.17 4.34
C SER A 116 -1.64 6.06 3.45
N ARG A 117 -1.70 6.26 2.13
CA ARG A 117 -2.13 5.22 1.17
C ARG A 117 -1.18 4.02 1.11
N LEU A 118 0.13 4.27 1.12
CA LEU A 118 1.14 3.19 1.12
C LEU A 118 1.07 2.35 2.40
N THR A 119 0.80 2.97 3.53
CA THR A 119 0.72 2.27 4.82
C THR A 119 -0.64 1.64 5.07
N ASP A 120 -1.73 2.11 4.46
CA ASP A 120 -3.10 1.64 4.76
C ASP A 120 -3.26 0.11 4.62
N HIS A 121 -2.53 -0.49 3.69
CA HIS A 121 -2.59 -1.91 3.40
C HIS A 121 -1.54 -2.76 4.15
N TYR A 122 -0.83 -2.21 5.13
CA TYR A 122 0.21 -2.97 5.83
C TYR A 122 -0.34 -4.23 6.52
N LEU A 123 -1.60 -4.21 6.99
CA LEU A 123 -2.25 -5.37 7.58
C LEU A 123 -2.42 -6.51 6.57
N GLN A 124 -2.61 -6.19 5.29
CA GLN A 124 -2.68 -7.19 4.23
C GLN A 124 -1.29 -7.80 3.94
N ILE A 125 -0.20 -7.02 4.07
CA ILE A 125 1.18 -7.53 3.95
C ILE A 125 1.43 -8.57 5.04
N ILE A 126 0.96 -8.30 6.26
CA ILE A 126 1.06 -9.21 7.40
C ILE A 126 0.19 -10.46 7.19
N ALA A 127 -1.07 -10.28 6.78
CA ALA A 127 -2.00 -11.38 6.59
C ALA A 127 -1.54 -12.35 5.49
N ASN A 128 -1.11 -11.81 4.35
CA ASN A 128 -0.68 -12.60 3.20
C ASN A 128 0.77 -13.05 3.28
N ARG A 129 1.56 -12.46 4.20
CA ARG A 129 3.02 -12.65 4.29
C ARG A 129 3.67 -12.48 2.92
N ALA A 130 3.26 -11.44 2.22
CA ALA A 130 3.66 -11.18 0.86
C ALA A 130 3.69 -9.67 0.62
N PRO A 131 4.64 -9.17 -0.19
CA PRO A 131 4.62 -7.79 -0.63
C PRO A 131 3.36 -7.51 -1.45
N ILE A 132 2.81 -6.31 -1.29
CA ILE A 132 1.69 -5.80 -2.07
C ILE A 132 2.26 -4.84 -3.11
N GLY A 133 1.81 -4.98 -4.36
CA GLY A 133 2.26 -4.18 -5.50
C GLY A 133 1.14 -3.34 -6.08
#